data_AF-A0A0F0H2Y0-F1
#
_entry.id   AF-A0A0F0H2Y0-F1
#
_cell.length_a   1.000
_cell.length_b   1.000
_cell.length_c   1.000
_cell.angle_alpha   90.00
_cell.angle_beta   90.00
_cell.angle_gamma   90.00
#
_symmetry.space_group_name_H-M   'P 1'
#
loop_
_entity.id
_entity.type
_entity.pdbx_description
1 polymer ?
#
loop_
_entity_poly.entity_id
_entity_poly.type
_entity_poly.pdbx_seq_one_letter_code
_entity_poly.pdbx_strand_id
1 'polypeptide(L)'
;MDEQDDNEAHQLPESALLDRARAGDDHALVELQSRHFPKALRLAGQLAPRSNPDHVVTAAAAAVAHRLRSGGGPDHDYGDYLCAVVRWVVFGQHDKTHP
;
A
#
# COMPACT_ATOMS: atom_id res chain seq x y z
N MET A 1 9.91 -33.87 12.68
CA MET A 1 9.10 -32.91 13.45
C MET A 1 9.68 -31.59 13.04
N ASP A 2 9.17 -31.05 11.94
CA ASP A 2 9.75 -29.94 11.19
C ASP A 2 8.60 -28.98 10.86
N GLU A 3 8.00 -28.45 11.93
CA GLU A 3 6.86 -27.52 11.89
C GLU A 3 7.30 -26.08 12.29
N GLN A 4 8.57 -25.73 12.09
CA GLN A 4 9.13 -24.46 12.60
C GLN A 4 9.71 -23.49 11.56
N ASP A 5 9.52 -23.68 10.25
CA ASP A 5 10.12 -22.76 9.24
C ASP A 5 9.15 -21.68 8.70
N ASP A 6 7.82 -21.83 8.84
CA ASP A 6 6.86 -20.85 8.29
C ASP A 6 6.62 -19.61 9.19
N ASN A 7 7.08 -19.64 10.44
CA ASN A 7 6.71 -18.62 11.45
C ASN A 7 7.70 -17.44 11.54
N GLU A 8 8.97 -17.58 11.11
CA GLU A 8 9.94 -16.45 11.13
C GLU A 8 9.69 -15.41 10.01
N ALA A 9 8.97 -15.79 8.96
CA ALA A 9 8.63 -14.89 7.86
C ALA A 9 7.72 -13.70 8.28
N HIS A 10 7.01 -13.81 9.41
CA HIS A 10 6.04 -12.80 9.87
C HIS A 10 6.67 -11.54 10.48
N GLN A 11 7.99 -11.48 10.71
CA GLN A 11 8.66 -10.30 11.30
C GLN A 11 9.69 -9.62 10.39
N LEU A 12 9.62 -9.85 9.08
CA LEU A 12 10.54 -9.17 8.16
C LEU A 12 10.43 -7.64 8.28
N PRO A 13 11.57 -6.93 8.26
CA PRO A 13 11.56 -5.47 8.23
C PRO A 13 10.92 -4.96 6.94
N GLU A 14 10.40 -3.73 6.98
CA GLU A 14 9.69 -3.11 5.85
C GLU A 14 10.51 -3.14 4.55
N SER A 15 11.82 -2.89 4.63
CA SER A 15 12.74 -2.93 3.49
C SER A 15 12.84 -4.33 2.86
N ALA A 16 12.89 -5.39 3.68
CA ALA A 16 12.94 -6.76 3.17
C ALA A 16 11.61 -7.16 2.50
N LEU A 17 10.47 -6.70 3.04
CA LEU A 17 9.17 -6.90 2.41
C LEU A 17 9.05 -6.14 1.09
N LEU A 18 9.60 -4.92 1.00
CA LEU A 18 9.66 -4.14 -0.24
C LEU A 18 10.47 -4.84 -1.33
N ASP A 19 11.65 -5.34 -0.99
CA ASP A 19 12.52 -6.04 -1.95
C ASP A 19 11.86 -7.33 -2.46
N ARG A 20 11.23 -8.10 -1.58
CA ARG A 20 10.45 -9.29 -1.98
C ARG A 20 9.23 -8.93 -2.84
N ALA A 21 8.49 -7.88 -2.47
CA ALA A 21 7.35 -7.42 -3.26
C ALA A 21 7.76 -6.98 -4.67
N ARG A 22 8.95 -6.38 -4.84
CA ARG A 22 9.53 -6.06 -6.15
C ARG A 22 9.95 -7.30 -6.94
N ALA A 23 10.43 -8.33 -6.25
CA ALA A 23 10.72 -9.63 -6.85
C ALA A 23 9.45 -10.41 -7.24
N GLY A 24 8.26 -9.90 -6.90
CA GLY A 24 6.97 -10.51 -7.23
C GLY A 24 6.36 -11.38 -6.13
N ASP A 25 6.88 -11.29 -4.90
CA ASP A 25 6.29 -11.98 -3.75
C ASP A 25 4.99 -11.29 -3.30
N ASP A 26 3.86 -11.88 -3.69
CA ASP A 26 2.53 -11.38 -3.35
C ASP A 26 2.24 -11.45 -1.83
N HIS A 27 2.82 -12.42 -1.11
CA HIS A 27 2.67 -12.50 0.35
C HIS A 27 3.36 -11.33 1.03
N ALA A 28 4.57 -10.99 0.60
CA ALA A 28 5.29 -9.83 1.11
C ALA A 28 4.53 -8.51 0.85
N LEU A 29 3.92 -8.40 -0.33
CA LEU A 29 3.10 -7.23 -0.69
C LEU A 29 1.84 -7.12 0.18
N VAL A 30 1.13 -8.23 0.41
CA VAL A 30 -0.08 -8.27 1.25
C VAL A 30 0.26 -7.93 2.70
N GLU A 31 1.35 -8.44 3.23
CA GLU A 31 1.82 -8.14 4.59
C GLU A 31 2.15 -6.65 4.73
N LEU A 32 2.92 -6.10 3.78
CA LEU A 32 3.25 -4.68 3.74
C LEU A 32 1.99 -3.81 3.68
N GLN A 33 1.05 -4.14 2.79
CA GLN A 33 -0.22 -3.42 2.70
C GLN A 33 -1.00 -3.49 4.01
N SER A 34 -1.14 -4.67 4.60
CA SER A 34 -1.91 -4.88 5.83
C SER A 34 -1.37 -4.07 7.01
N ARG A 35 -0.04 -3.95 7.14
CA ARG A 35 0.62 -3.13 8.18
C ARG A 35 0.29 -1.64 8.08
N HIS A 36 0.15 -1.11 6.86
CA HIS A 36 -0.05 0.32 6.63
C HIS A 36 -1.49 0.71 6.27
N PHE A 37 -2.36 -0.28 6.00
CA PHE A 37 -3.76 -0.07 5.66
C PHE A 37 -4.51 0.79 6.69
N PRO A 38 -4.39 0.54 8.02
CA PRO A 38 -5.10 1.34 9.01
C PRO A 38 -4.69 2.83 9.02
N LYS A 39 -3.39 3.12 8.80
CA LYS A 39 -2.86 4.49 8.71
C LYS A 39 -3.42 5.20 7.48
N ALA A 40 -3.41 4.51 6.33
CA ALA A 40 -3.96 5.03 5.08
C ALA A 40 -5.47 5.27 5.15
N LEU A 41 -6.22 4.36 5.78
CA LEU A 41 -7.67 4.46 5.94
C LEU A 41 -8.07 5.67 6.79
N ARG A 42 -7.34 5.90 7.89
CA ARG A 42 -7.54 7.10 8.72
C ARG A 42 -7.33 8.38 7.91
N LEU A 43 -6.29 8.44 7.08
CA LEU A 43 -6.02 9.59 6.22
C LEU A 43 -7.13 9.77 5.16
N ALA A 44 -7.55 8.70 4.50
CA ALA A 44 -8.61 8.75 3.50
C ALA A 44 -9.93 9.28 4.08
N GLY A 45 -10.31 8.82 5.27
CA GLY A 45 -11.51 9.32 5.97
C GLY A 45 -11.44 10.80 6.34
N GLN A 46 -10.24 11.33 6.61
CA GLN A 46 -10.04 12.76 6.88
C GLN A 46 -10.12 13.62 5.61
N LEU A 47 -9.59 13.12 4.49
CA LEU A 47 -9.50 13.89 3.24
C LEU A 47 -10.77 13.81 2.39
N ALA A 48 -11.48 12.69 2.44
CA ALA A 48 -12.63 12.43 1.58
C ALA A 48 -13.84 11.93 2.39
N PRO A 49 -14.42 12.76 3.27
CA PRO A 49 -15.55 12.35 4.14
C PRO A 49 -16.83 11.99 3.38
N ARG A 50 -16.92 12.35 2.09
CA ARG A 50 -18.03 12.00 1.18
C ARG A 50 -17.75 10.77 0.31
N SER A 51 -16.54 10.24 0.34
CA SER A 51 -16.14 9.05 -0.43
C SER A 51 -16.01 7.85 0.49
N ASN A 52 -16.07 6.63 -0.07
CA ASN A 52 -15.77 5.42 0.67
C ASN A 52 -14.23 5.33 0.90
N PRO A 53 -13.72 5.49 2.14
CA PRO A 53 -12.28 5.52 2.40
C PRO A 53 -11.59 4.21 2.04
N ASP A 54 -12.24 3.06 2.23
CA ASP A 54 -11.69 1.75 1.84
C ASP A 54 -11.44 1.66 0.34
N HIS A 55 -12.36 2.19 -0.47
CA HIS A 55 -12.20 2.22 -1.93
C HIS A 55 -11.00 3.09 -2.34
N VAL A 56 -10.81 4.24 -1.68
CA VAL A 56 -9.67 5.13 -1.92
C VAL A 56 -8.35 4.44 -1.58
N VAL A 57 -8.26 3.81 -0.41
CA VAL A 57 -7.04 3.11 0.02
C VAL A 57 -6.76 1.90 -0.88
N THR A 58 -7.78 1.15 -1.27
CA THR A 58 -7.63 0.00 -2.19
C THR A 58 -7.09 0.45 -3.54
N ALA A 59 -7.64 1.54 -4.10
CA ALA A 59 -7.14 2.11 -5.35
C ALA A 59 -5.68 2.61 -5.22
N ALA A 60 -5.35 3.26 -4.10
CA ALA A 60 -3.99 3.71 -3.83
C ALA A 60 -3.01 2.52 -3.70
N ALA A 61 -3.37 1.49 -2.93
CA ALA A 61 -2.55 0.29 -2.74
C ALA A 61 -2.31 -0.45 -4.07
N ALA A 62 -3.34 -0.57 -4.91
CA ALA A 62 -3.21 -1.15 -6.25
C ALA A 62 -2.26 -0.34 -7.14
N ALA A 63 -2.33 1.00 -7.10
CA ALA A 63 -1.42 1.86 -7.84
C ALA A 63 0.03 1.73 -7.35
N VAL A 64 0.26 1.60 -6.03
CA VAL A 64 1.60 1.34 -5.47
C VAL A 64 2.11 -0.03 -5.91
N ALA A 65 1.30 -1.08 -5.82
CA ALA A 65 1.65 -2.44 -6.24
C ALA A 65 2.04 -2.50 -7.72
N HIS A 66 1.30 -1.80 -8.58
CA HIS A 66 1.65 -1.69 -10.00
C HIS A 66 3.03 -1.03 -10.19
N ARG A 67 3.30 0.10 -9.50
CA ARG A 67 4.61 0.78 -9.59
C ARG A 67 5.76 -0.08 -9.09
N LEU A 68 5.58 -0.79 -7.97
CA LEU A 68 6.58 -1.71 -7.42
C LEU A 68 6.94 -2.81 -8.43
N ARG A 69 5.93 -3.43 -9.06
CA ARG A 69 6.13 -4.46 -10.08
C ARG A 69 6.77 -3.94 -11.37
N SER A 70 6.58 -2.67 -11.69
CA SER A 70 7.28 -2.02 -12.81
C SER A 70 8.72 -1.60 -12.48
N GLY A 71 9.25 -1.95 -11.30
CA GLY A 71 10.60 -1.57 -10.86
C GLY A 71 10.72 -0.13 -10.33
N GLY A 72 9.59 0.55 -10.12
CA GLY A 72 9.55 1.88 -9.48
C GLY A 72 9.04 1.79 -8.03
N GLY A 73 8.58 2.93 -7.50
CA GLY A 73 8.02 3.01 -6.14
C GLY A 73 9.08 3.22 -5.06
N PRO A 74 8.69 3.17 -3.77
CA PRO A 74 9.54 3.55 -2.65
C PRO A 74 10.58 2.50 -2.32
N ASP A 75 11.83 2.93 -2.08
CA ASP A 75 12.90 2.10 -1.50
C ASP A 75 12.79 1.97 0.03
N HIS A 76 12.13 2.93 0.66
CA HIS A 76 11.92 3.03 2.11
C HIS A 76 10.64 3.85 2.38
N ASP A 77 10.15 3.78 3.62
CA ASP A 77 8.99 4.52 4.10
C ASP A 77 7.72 4.27 3.29
N TYR A 78 7.41 2.98 3.06
CA TYR A 78 6.24 2.57 2.28
C TYR A 78 4.96 3.24 2.79
N GLY A 79 4.78 3.32 4.10
CA GLY A 79 3.59 3.92 4.71
C GLY A 79 3.39 5.40 4.32
N ASP A 80 4.47 6.17 4.22
CA ASP A 80 4.39 7.59 3.83
C ASP A 80 4.17 7.75 2.33
N TYR A 81 4.79 6.88 1.53
CA TYR A 81 4.51 6.80 0.10
C TYR A 81 3.05 6.43 -0.18
N LEU A 82 2.50 5.43 0.52
CA LEU A 82 1.08 5.05 0.41
C LEU A 82 0.17 6.23 0.77
N CYS A 83 0.48 6.97 1.83
CA CYS A 83 -0.27 8.18 2.19
C CYS A 83 -0.19 9.27 1.11
N ALA A 84 0.95 9.43 0.45
CA ALA A 84 1.09 10.36 -0.68
C ALA A 84 0.23 9.93 -1.87
N VAL A 85 0.19 8.64 -2.19
CA VAL A 85 -0.67 8.11 -3.26
C VAL A 85 -2.16 8.24 -2.90
N VAL A 86 -2.55 8.03 -1.63
CA VAL A 86 -3.92 8.29 -1.16
C VAL A 86 -4.32 9.74 -1.43
N ARG A 87 -3.47 10.72 -1.08
CA ARG A 87 -3.72 12.14 -1.39
C ARG A 87 -3.90 12.36 -2.90
N TRP A 88 -3.03 11.78 -3.71
CA TRP A 88 -3.13 11.87 -5.17
C TRP A 88 -4.42 11.27 -5.71
N VAL A 89 -4.88 10.11 -5.20
CA VAL A 89 -6.16 9.49 -5.60
C VAL A 89 -7.35 10.36 -5.19
N VAL A 90 -7.34 10.95 -3.99
CA VAL A 90 -8.41 11.84 -3.54
C VAL A 90 -8.50 13.08 -4.43
N PHE A 91 -7.38 13.75 -4.69
CA PHE A 91 -7.37 14.98 -5.50
C PHE A 91 -7.52 14.72 -7.00
N GLY A 92 -6.97 13.63 -7.52
CA GLY A 92 -7.12 13.23 -8.92
C GLY A 92 -8.55 12.81 -9.29
N GLN A 93 -9.36 12.38 -8.32
CA GLN A 93 -10.80 12.15 -8.52
C GLN A 93 -11.60 13.45 -8.68
N HIS A 94 -11.14 14.56 -8.07
CA HIS A 94 -11.81 15.87 -8.23
C HIS A 94 -11.72 16.42 -9.66
N ASP A 95 -10.72 16.01 -10.46
CA ASP A 95 -10.48 16.54 -11.80
C ASP A 95 -11.31 15.85 -12.91
N LYS A 96 -11.95 14.70 -12.61
CA LYS A 96 -12.79 13.98 -13.58
C LYS A 96 -14.28 14.36 -13.55
N THR A 97 -14.62 15.44 -12.85
CA THR A 97 -16.02 15.85 -12.66
C THR A 97 -16.26 17.25 -13.23
N HIS A 98 -16.08 17.43 -14.54
CA HIS A 98 -16.75 18.46 -15.37
C HIS A 98 -16.58 18.12 -16.87
N PRO A 99 -17.61 17.61 -17.55
CA PRO A 99 -17.94 18.02 -18.91
C PRO A 99 -18.75 19.32 -18.93
#